data_AF-A0A376NST1-F1
#
_entry.id   AF-A0A376NST1-F1
#
_cell.length_a   1.000
_cell.length_b   1.000
_cell.length_c   1.000
_cell.angle_alpha   90.00
_cell.angle_beta   90.00
_cell.angle_gamma   90.00
#
_symmetry.space_group_name_H-M   'P 1'
#
loop_
_entity.id
_entity.type
_entity.pdbx_description
1 polymer ?
#
loop_
_entity_poly.entity_id
_entity_poly.type
_entity_poly.pdbx_seq_one_letter_code
_entity_poly.pdbx_strand_id
1 'polypeptide(L)'
;MLAGVAAASSQERVAAKQVLSEMTVADIRNNPVIAYEDDCVTRLIQDDVNETAYNQIKNWSISELREYVLSDETSVDDIAFTRKGLTSEVVAAVAKICSNADLIYGAKKMPVIKKANTTIGIPGTFSARLQPNDTRDDVQSIAAQIYEGLSFGWAMR
;
A
#
# COMPACT_ATOMS: atom_id res chain seq x y z
N MET A 1 -1.43 19.60 -15.80
CA MET A 1 -1.97 18.52 -14.94
C MET A 1 -3.47 18.64 -14.90
N LEU A 2 -4.20 17.53 -15.05
CA LEU A 2 -5.65 17.55 -15.34
C LEU A 2 -6.54 17.95 -14.14
N ALA A 3 -6.12 17.66 -12.91
CA ALA A 3 -6.91 17.92 -11.70
C ALA A 3 -6.52 19.20 -10.94
N GLY A 4 -5.46 19.91 -11.34
CA GLY A 4 -5.05 21.18 -10.72
C GLY A 4 -4.42 21.10 -9.32
N VAL A 5 -4.22 19.91 -8.73
CA VAL A 5 -3.80 19.72 -7.32
C VAL A 5 -2.28 19.55 -7.09
N ALA A 6 -1.46 19.91 -8.07
CA ALA A 6 -0.04 19.57 -8.01
C ALA A 6 0.85 20.80 -7.91
N ALA A 7 2.03 20.60 -7.34
CA ALA A 7 3.04 21.63 -7.21
C ALA A 7 3.35 22.29 -8.56
N ALA A 8 3.42 23.61 -8.56
CA ALA A 8 3.79 24.44 -9.70
C ALA A 8 5.28 24.34 -10.05
N SER A 9 6.12 23.88 -9.12
CA SER A 9 7.56 23.74 -9.33
C SER A 9 8.19 22.55 -8.60
N SER A 10 9.43 22.23 -8.96
CA SER A 10 10.23 21.22 -8.24
C SER A 10 10.57 21.67 -6.82
N GLN A 11 10.82 22.97 -6.61
CA GLN A 11 11.11 23.56 -5.31
C GLN A 11 9.90 23.44 -4.38
N GLU A 12 8.70 23.79 -4.86
CA GLU A 12 7.46 23.63 -4.11
C GLU A 12 7.19 22.15 -3.80
N ARG A 13 7.46 21.24 -4.74
CA ARG A 13 7.34 19.80 -4.49
C ARG A 13 8.28 19.32 -3.38
N VAL A 14 9.52 19.82 -3.34
CA VAL A 14 10.49 19.47 -2.28
C VAL A 14 10.06 20.09 -0.94
N ALA A 15 9.60 21.34 -0.93
CA ALA A 15 9.06 21.99 0.26
C ALA A 15 7.84 21.23 0.81
N ALA A 16 6.91 20.80 -0.06
CA ALA A 16 5.76 20.00 0.34
C ALA A 16 6.18 18.65 0.95
N LYS A 17 7.21 17.99 0.41
CA LYS A 17 7.76 16.76 1.00
C LYS A 17 8.40 17.01 2.36
N GLN A 18 9.10 18.13 2.54
CA GLN A 18 9.69 18.50 3.83
C GLN A 18 8.59 18.73 4.88
N VAL A 19 7.59 19.56 4.58
CA VAL A 19 6.45 19.78 5.48
C VAL A 19 5.77 18.46 5.82
N LEU A 20 5.48 17.62 4.81
CA LEU A 20 4.87 16.31 5.02
C LEU A 20 5.72 15.38 5.89
N SER A 21 7.04 15.46 5.78
CA SER A 21 7.95 14.63 6.58
C SER A 21 7.98 15.01 8.06
N GLU A 22 7.69 16.27 8.38
CA GLU A 22 7.66 16.81 9.75
C GLU A 22 6.28 16.67 10.42
N MET A 23 5.21 16.46 9.64
CA MET A 23 3.87 16.17 10.18
C MET A 23 3.86 14.88 10.99
N THR A 24 3.04 14.84 12.03
CA THR A 24 2.89 13.63 12.84
C THR A 24 1.86 12.67 12.25
N VAL A 25 1.93 11.39 12.66
CA VAL A 25 0.89 10.40 12.37
C VAL A 25 -0.48 10.90 12.85
N ALA A 26 -0.56 11.53 14.03
CA ALA A 26 -1.80 12.09 14.56
C ALA A 26 -2.36 13.21 13.68
N ASP A 27 -1.52 14.13 13.21
CA ASP A 27 -1.97 15.24 12.35
C ASP A 27 -2.67 14.71 11.10
N ILE A 28 -2.10 13.69 10.47
CA ILE A 28 -2.65 13.13 9.25
C ILE A 28 -3.85 12.22 9.54
N ARG A 29 -3.79 11.41 10.61
CA ARG A 29 -4.90 10.52 11.00
C ARG A 29 -6.18 11.31 11.31
N ASN A 30 -6.06 12.41 12.04
CA ASN A 30 -7.20 13.20 12.50
C ASN A 30 -7.79 14.12 11.42
N ASN A 31 -7.15 14.22 10.25
CA ASN A 31 -7.58 15.06 9.14
C ASN A 31 -7.69 14.22 7.84
N PRO A 32 -8.68 13.30 7.76
CA PRO A 32 -8.91 12.52 6.55
C PRO A 32 -9.28 13.45 5.38
N VAL A 33 -8.94 13.05 4.15
CA VAL A 33 -9.15 13.93 2.98
C VAL A 33 -10.63 14.13 2.63
N ILE A 34 -11.49 13.25 3.13
CA ILE A 34 -12.95 13.39 3.12
C ILE A 34 -13.42 13.16 4.55
N ALA A 35 -14.31 14.02 5.05
CA ALA A 35 -14.79 14.00 6.43
C ALA A 35 -15.48 12.67 6.79
N TYR A 36 -15.39 12.28 8.06
CA TYR A 36 -15.88 10.99 8.56
C TYR A 36 -17.42 10.88 8.43
N GLU A 37 -18.12 11.97 8.69
CA GLU A 37 -19.57 12.08 8.58
C GLU A 37 -20.07 11.90 7.14
N ASP A 38 -19.27 12.30 6.15
CA ASP A 38 -19.68 12.41 4.76
C ASP A 38 -19.36 11.17 3.91
N ASP A 39 -18.42 10.32 4.34
CA ASP A 39 -17.93 9.21 3.53
C ASP A 39 -17.81 7.89 4.29
N CYS A 40 -18.42 6.84 3.75
CA CYS A 40 -18.41 5.51 4.38
C CYS A 40 -17.04 4.81 4.29
N VAL A 41 -16.18 5.18 3.34
CA VAL A 41 -14.83 4.63 3.21
C VAL A 41 -13.92 5.23 4.27
N THR A 42 -13.99 6.53 4.52
CA THR A 42 -13.32 7.18 5.66
C THR A 42 -13.75 6.52 6.97
N ARG A 43 -15.05 6.27 7.18
CA ARG A 43 -15.50 5.56 8.40
C ARG A 43 -14.88 4.20 8.54
N LEU A 44 -14.96 3.36 7.50
CA LEU A 44 -14.38 2.03 7.54
C LEU A 44 -12.88 2.06 7.87
N ILE A 45 -12.13 2.98 7.26
CA ILE A 45 -10.69 3.13 7.50
C ILE A 45 -10.42 3.56 8.95
N GLN A 46 -11.16 4.54 9.46
CA GLN A 46 -10.95 5.10 10.81
C GLN A 46 -11.42 4.13 11.90
N ASP A 47 -12.52 3.42 11.68
CA ASP A 47 -13.14 2.49 12.64
C ASP A 47 -12.31 1.19 12.78
N ASP A 48 -11.60 0.78 11.73
CA ASP A 48 -10.72 -0.41 11.75
C ASP A 48 -9.36 -0.14 12.43
N VAL A 49 -9.06 1.09 12.84
CA VAL A 49 -7.79 1.43 13.50
C VAL A 49 -7.73 0.82 14.90
N ASN A 50 -6.64 0.14 15.19
CA ASN A 50 -6.32 -0.30 16.53
C ASN A 50 -5.74 0.87 17.34
N GLU A 51 -6.54 1.39 18.28
CA GLU A 51 -6.13 2.54 19.10
C GLU A 51 -4.89 2.29 19.97
N THR A 52 -4.62 1.05 20.39
CA THR A 52 -3.40 0.73 21.14
C THR A 52 -2.16 0.89 20.27
N ALA A 53 -2.18 0.36 19.04
CA ALA A 53 -1.09 0.53 18.09
C ALA A 53 -0.92 2.01 17.70
N TYR A 54 -2.02 2.71 17.42
CA TYR A 54 -1.99 4.14 17.10
C TYR A 54 -1.37 4.97 18.24
N ASN A 55 -1.76 4.74 19.50
CA ASN A 55 -1.25 5.52 20.61
C ASN A 55 0.26 5.41 20.82
N GLN A 56 0.90 4.34 20.35
CA GLN A 56 2.36 4.17 20.39
C GLN A 56 3.10 5.01 19.35
N ILE A 57 2.46 5.28 18.21
CA ILE A 57 3.09 5.93 17.04
C ILE A 57 2.51 7.31 16.70
N LYS A 58 1.43 7.74 17.36
CA LYS A 58 0.70 8.97 17.02
C LYS A 58 1.57 10.23 16.98
N ASN A 59 2.61 10.28 17.81
CA ASN A 59 3.53 11.42 17.90
C ASN A 59 4.74 11.30 16.97
N TRP A 60 4.87 10.19 16.24
CA TRP A 60 5.97 10.03 15.28
C TRP A 60 5.72 10.94 14.08
N SER A 61 6.77 11.57 13.62
CA SER A 61 6.80 12.21 12.31
C SER A 61 6.70 11.17 11.19
N ILE A 62 6.24 11.59 10.02
CA ILE A 62 6.22 10.72 8.84
C ILE A 62 7.63 10.32 8.42
N SER A 63 8.65 11.16 8.66
CA SER A 63 10.05 10.81 8.46
C SER A 63 10.49 9.64 9.35
N GLU A 64 10.19 9.70 10.66
CA GLU A 64 10.50 8.62 11.60
C GLU A 64 9.78 7.32 11.24
N LEU A 65 8.50 7.41 10.84
CA LEU A 65 7.75 6.24 10.38
C LEU A 65 8.35 5.62 9.11
N ARG A 66 8.82 6.44 8.15
CA ARG A 66 9.56 5.95 6.97
C ARG A 66 10.83 5.21 7.38
N GLU A 67 11.64 5.81 8.25
CA GLU A 67 12.90 5.21 8.70
C GLU A 67 12.67 3.91 9.47
N TYR A 68 11.64 3.85 10.32
CA TYR A 68 11.21 2.65 11.00
C TYR A 68 10.87 1.52 10.02
N VAL A 69 10.06 1.78 8.98
CA VAL A 69 9.71 0.76 7.98
C VAL A 69 10.95 0.26 7.22
N LEU A 70 11.90 1.15 6.92
CA LEU A 70 13.11 0.81 6.17
C LEU A 70 14.19 0.15 7.04
N SER A 71 14.19 0.35 8.36
CA SER A 71 15.20 -0.17 9.30
C SER A 71 15.27 -1.69 9.33
N ASP A 72 16.46 -2.26 9.19
CA ASP A 72 16.69 -3.72 9.23
C ASP A 72 16.41 -4.35 10.60
N GLU A 73 16.40 -3.53 11.65
CA GLU A 73 16.03 -3.94 13.01
C GLU A 73 14.52 -4.10 13.18
N THR A 74 13.72 -3.56 12.25
CA THR A 74 12.25 -3.66 12.31
C THR A 74 11.78 -4.92 11.62
N SER A 75 11.22 -5.85 12.40
CA SER A 75 10.77 -7.15 11.93
C SER A 75 9.39 -7.09 11.23
N VAL A 76 9.03 -8.19 10.57
CA VAL A 76 7.71 -8.36 9.93
C VAL A 76 6.59 -8.25 10.98
N ASP A 77 6.81 -8.79 12.18
CA ASP A 77 5.82 -8.77 13.26
C ASP A 77 5.65 -7.37 13.87
N ASP A 78 6.75 -6.60 13.96
CA ASP A 78 6.70 -5.20 14.40
C ASP A 78 5.85 -4.36 13.44
N ILE A 79 6.12 -4.46 12.13
CA ILE A 79 5.32 -3.80 11.11
C ILE A 79 3.87 -4.30 11.15
N ALA A 80 3.67 -5.60 11.42
CA ALA A 80 2.34 -6.19 11.46
C ALA A 80 1.44 -5.61 12.54
N PHE A 81 2.01 -5.25 13.68
CA PHE A 81 1.30 -4.55 14.75
C PHE A 81 1.17 -3.05 14.42
N THR A 82 2.27 -2.39 14.09
CA THR A 82 2.32 -0.94 13.82
C THR A 82 1.34 -0.52 12.73
N ARG A 83 1.20 -1.30 11.64
CA ARG A 83 0.27 -0.96 10.55
C ARG A 83 -1.20 -0.91 10.95
N LYS A 84 -1.58 -1.52 12.08
CA LYS A 84 -2.96 -1.45 12.60
C LYS A 84 -3.29 -0.07 13.19
N GLY A 85 -2.28 0.73 13.50
CA GLY A 85 -2.44 2.11 13.99
C GLY A 85 -2.49 3.17 12.90
N LEU A 86 -2.45 2.77 11.62
CA LEU A 86 -2.34 3.67 10.47
C LEU A 86 -3.65 3.78 9.70
N THR A 87 -3.92 4.96 9.17
CA THR A 87 -4.96 5.19 8.15
C THR A 87 -4.33 5.24 6.76
N SER A 88 -5.17 5.19 5.72
CA SER A 88 -4.71 5.22 4.32
C SER A 88 -3.93 6.50 3.98
N GLU A 89 -4.29 7.65 4.55
CA GLU A 89 -3.58 8.91 4.37
C GLU A 89 -2.16 8.88 4.95
N VAL A 90 -1.96 8.24 6.11
CA VAL A 90 -0.63 8.08 6.72
C VAL A 90 0.24 7.17 5.86
N VAL A 91 -0.32 6.07 5.34
CA VAL A 91 0.37 5.19 4.39
C VAL A 91 0.76 5.95 3.12
N ALA A 92 -0.15 6.77 2.59
CA ALA A 92 0.12 7.61 1.42
C ALA A 92 1.19 8.68 1.71
N ALA A 93 1.23 9.24 2.92
CA ALA A 93 2.20 10.23 3.33
C ALA A 93 3.63 9.66 3.32
N VAL A 94 3.82 8.49 3.92
CA VAL A 94 5.11 7.77 3.91
C VAL A 94 5.56 7.50 2.47
N ALA A 95 4.67 6.96 1.63
CA ALA A 95 5.01 6.64 0.25
C ALA A 95 5.43 7.88 -0.57
N LYS A 96 4.85 9.06 -0.31
CA LYS A 96 5.17 10.32 -1.02
C LYS A 96 6.59 10.82 -0.72
N ILE A 97 7.16 10.49 0.43
CA ILE A 97 8.53 10.88 0.79
C ILE A 97 9.57 9.79 0.49
N CYS A 98 9.15 8.62 0.01
CA CYS A 98 10.04 7.53 -0.40
C CYS A 98 10.67 7.76 -1.78
N SER A 99 11.90 7.26 -1.95
CA SER A 99 12.51 7.02 -3.25
C SER A 99 11.95 5.75 -3.91
N ASN A 100 12.25 5.53 -5.20
CA ASN A 100 11.87 4.28 -5.86
C ASN A 100 12.52 3.05 -5.19
N ALA A 101 13.76 3.17 -4.73
CA ALA A 101 14.47 2.09 -4.05
C ALA A 101 13.85 1.81 -2.69
N ASP A 102 13.45 2.85 -1.95
CA ASP A 102 12.77 2.73 -0.65
C ASP A 102 11.46 1.94 -0.80
N LEU A 103 10.67 2.26 -1.83
CA LEU A 103 9.41 1.58 -2.10
C LEU A 103 9.62 0.09 -2.40
N ILE A 104 10.62 -0.24 -3.22
CA ILE A 104 10.96 -1.63 -3.55
C ILE A 104 11.45 -2.38 -2.29
N TYR A 105 12.35 -1.76 -1.53
CA TYR A 105 12.95 -2.37 -0.35
C TYR A 105 11.94 -2.57 0.78
N GLY A 106 11.20 -1.52 1.12
CA GLY A 106 10.15 -1.55 2.13
C GLY A 106 9.07 -2.57 1.79
N ALA A 107 8.59 -2.59 0.53
CA ALA A 107 7.58 -3.58 0.10
C ALA A 107 8.10 -5.02 0.22
N LYS A 108 9.37 -5.28 -0.15
CA LYS A 108 9.97 -6.62 -0.04
C LYS A 108 10.04 -7.13 1.40
N LYS A 109 10.18 -6.24 2.39
CA LYS A 109 10.21 -6.58 3.82
C LYS A 109 8.85 -6.89 4.42
N MET A 110 7.75 -6.60 3.72
CA MET A 110 6.39 -6.72 4.24
C MET A 110 5.58 -7.78 3.47
N PRO A 111 5.93 -9.07 3.53
CA PRO A 111 5.17 -10.10 2.81
C PRO A 111 3.75 -10.22 3.37
N VAL A 112 2.77 -10.31 2.48
CA VAL A 112 1.36 -10.52 2.83
C VAL A 112 0.90 -11.84 2.24
N ILE A 113 0.62 -12.81 3.12
CA ILE A 113 0.22 -14.17 2.74
C ILE A 113 -1.29 -14.31 2.90
N LYS A 114 -1.96 -14.81 1.86
CA LYS A 114 -3.41 -15.11 1.87
C LYS A 114 -3.68 -16.48 1.27
N LYS A 115 -4.77 -17.12 1.69
CA LYS A 115 -5.16 -18.45 1.26
C LYS A 115 -6.59 -18.47 0.72
N ALA A 116 -6.77 -19.11 -0.43
CA ALA A 116 -8.03 -19.61 -0.95
C ALA A 116 -7.87 -21.12 -1.21
N ASN A 117 -8.05 -21.57 -2.46
CA ASN A 117 -7.67 -22.93 -2.85
C ASN A 117 -6.17 -23.16 -2.66
N THR A 118 -5.35 -22.19 -3.08
CA THR A 118 -3.90 -22.17 -2.88
C THR A 118 -3.48 -20.98 -2.01
N THR A 119 -2.21 -20.95 -1.63
CA THR A 119 -1.62 -19.90 -0.79
C THR A 119 -0.74 -18.99 -1.65
N ILE A 120 -1.03 -17.69 -1.68
CA ILE A 120 -0.30 -16.67 -2.44
C ILE A 120 0.49 -15.75 -1.50
N GLY A 121 1.63 -15.25 -1.97
CA GLY A 121 2.45 -14.24 -1.27
C GLY A 121 3.59 -14.79 -0.41
N ILE A 122 3.87 -16.10 -0.47
CA ILE A 122 5.00 -16.71 0.24
C ILE A 122 6.32 -16.18 -0.37
N PRO A 123 7.29 -15.71 0.45
CA PRO A 123 8.59 -15.29 -0.06
C PRO A 123 9.26 -16.36 -0.94
N GLY A 124 9.78 -15.96 -2.10
CA GLY A 124 10.35 -16.88 -3.10
C GLY A 124 9.34 -17.45 -4.11
N THR A 125 8.07 -17.00 -4.07
CA THR A 125 7.05 -17.37 -5.06
C THR A 125 6.60 -16.14 -5.86
N PHE A 126 6.12 -16.39 -7.08
CA PHE A 126 5.50 -15.38 -7.94
C PHE A 126 4.33 -16.02 -8.68
N SER A 127 3.10 -15.56 -8.40
CA SER A 127 1.88 -16.08 -9.04
C SER A 127 1.42 -15.13 -10.14
N ALA A 128 0.78 -15.68 -11.17
CA ALA A 128 0.25 -14.93 -12.31
C ALA A 128 -1.23 -15.24 -12.52
N ARG A 129 -2.01 -14.21 -12.86
CA ARG A 129 -3.42 -14.36 -13.25
C ARG A 129 -3.49 -14.68 -14.74
N LEU A 130 -4.19 -15.77 -15.08
CA LEU A 130 -4.58 -16.07 -16.46
C LEU A 130 -5.92 -15.37 -16.76
N GLN A 131 -5.92 -14.42 -17.70
CA GLN A 131 -7.11 -13.66 -18.10
C GLN A 131 -7.31 -13.77 -19.63
N PRO A 132 -7.92 -14.88 -20.11
CA PRO A 132 -8.16 -15.12 -21.53
C PRO A 132 -9.35 -14.26 -22.00
N ASN A 133 -9.08 -13.19 -22.73
CA ASN A 133 -10.12 -12.30 -23.25
C ASN A 133 -10.27 -12.51 -24.75
N ASP A 134 -11.52 -12.58 -25.22
CA ASP A 134 -11.85 -12.62 -26.64
C ASP A 134 -12.83 -11.49 -26.98
N THR A 135 -12.71 -10.88 -28.16
CA THR A 135 -13.56 -9.74 -28.55
C THR A 135 -15.06 -10.05 -28.66
N ARG A 136 -15.42 -11.34 -28.72
CA ARG A 136 -16.80 -11.83 -28.84
C ARG A 136 -17.13 -12.87 -27.77
N ASP A 137 -16.26 -13.01 -26.77
CA ASP A 137 -16.31 -14.09 -25.77
C ASP A 137 -16.40 -15.49 -26.42
N ASP A 138 -15.70 -15.70 -27.54
CA ASP A 138 -15.66 -17.01 -28.21
C ASP A 138 -14.97 -18.06 -27.32
N VAL A 139 -15.72 -19.12 -27.00
CA VAL A 139 -15.27 -20.16 -26.07
C VAL A 139 -14.07 -20.96 -26.57
N GLN A 140 -13.86 -21.08 -27.89
CA GLN A 140 -12.72 -21.80 -28.44
C GLN A 140 -11.45 -20.96 -28.34
N SER A 141 -11.55 -19.67 -28.64
CA SER A 141 -10.48 -18.68 -28.44
C SER A 141 -10.05 -18.63 -26.97
N ILE A 142 -11.02 -18.56 -26.04
CA ILE A 142 -10.76 -18.56 -24.60
C ILE A 142 -10.06 -19.86 -24.17
N ALA A 143 -10.57 -21.02 -24.59
CA ALA A 143 -9.97 -22.32 -24.25
C ALA A 143 -8.53 -22.45 -24.76
N ALA A 144 -8.25 -22.01 -25.99
CA ALA A 144 -6.91 -22.02 -26.54
C ALA A 144 -5.92 -21.20 -25.69
N GLN A 145 -6.29 -19.99 -25.29
CA GLN A 145 -5.49 -19.13 -24.42
C GLN A 145 -5.30 -19.73 -23.01
N ILE A 146 -6.32 -20.46 -22.49
CA ILE A 146 -6.19 -21.16 -21.20
C ILE A 146 -5.11 -22.23 -21.29
N TYR A 147 -5.17 -23.10 -22.30
CA TYR A 147 -4.19 -24.17 -22.47
C TYR A 147 -2.78 -23.62 -22.70
N GLU A 148 -2.65 -22.55 -23.48
CA GLU A 148 -1.38 -21.86 -23.68
C GLU A 148 -0.85 -21.30 -22.35
N GLY A 149 -1.64 -20.52 -21.61
CA GLY A 149 -1.21 -19.92 -20.35
C GLY A 149 -0.82 -20.95 -19.31
N LEU A 150 -1.58 -22.05 -19.19
CA LEU A 150 -1.23 -23.16 -18.31
C LEU A 150 0.12 -23.80 -18.72
N SER A 151 0.44 -23.91 -20.01
CA SER A 151 1.73 -24.48 -20.46
C SER A 151 2.94 -23.66 -20.00
N PHE A 152 2.77 -22.36 -19.76
CA PHE A 152 3.79 -21.45 -19.23
C PHE A 152 3.78 -21.32 -17.69
N GLY A 153 2.95 -22.08 -16.97
CA GLY A 153 2.86 -21.98 -15.52
C GLY A 153 1.96 -20.86 -15.00
N TRP A 154 1.17 -20.20 -15.84
CA TRP A 154 0.23 -19.18 -15.39
C TRP A 154 -0.96 -19.83 -14.69
N ALA A 155 -1.48 -19.17 -13.64
CA ALA A 155 -2.53 -19.72 -12.78
C ALA A 155 -2.22 -21.12 -12.20
N MET A 156 -0.94 -21.54 -12.24
CA MET A 156 -0.45 -22.75 -11.59
C MET A 156 0.29 -22.33 -10.31
N ARG A 157 -0.21 -22.82 -9.16
CA ARG A 157 0.08 -22.38 -7.77
C ARG A 157 -0.64 -21.10 -7.33
#